data_AF-A0A7D9LCD8-F1
#
_entry.id   AF-A0A7D9LCD8-F1
#
_cell.length_a   1.000
_cell.length_b   1.000
_cell.length_c   1.000
_cell.angle_alpha   90.00
_cell.angle_beta   90.00
_cell.angle_gamma   90.00
#
_symmetry.space_group_name_H-M   'P 1'
#
loop_
_entity.id
_entity.type
_entity.pdbx_description
1 polymer ?
#
loop_
_entity_poly.entity_id
_entity_poly.type
_entity_poly.pdbx_seq_one_letter_code
_entity_poly.pdbx_strand_id
1 'polypeptide(L)'
;MDDTAEIYQRAKYQAVHSRNSSGFSSLEDGRECERSTGLNVCYSTSDLSEKSKHEDTIARLQFELEAVKCRNKRMEMQMASEREQFRKEIEILKTSAIEYQDQLQKKNHECDELLGEIGRLEFEAEQEVNERKHEVLFQQIFSQNTAEVHMINPTYTERRCELESECSVSTEQPIDTVETLASATDEENVDVVTIIPPQIEPYSGHMHEQISPLPPQNEAYSNMALDDSNDEQQGDCFDNNEMETNGEMASSSANNDRSYRHLLEFIAQSLLFDDVVKLKDWASKRFSIDNSENVADVLLHLDQTGVIHASNLNELRDFFESIKRVDLVYIIDEFLHGNYI
;
A
#
# COMPACT_ATOMS: atom_id res chain seq x y z
N MET A 1 -1.18 37.21 -10.85
CA MET A 1 -2.40 38.03 -11.01
C MET A 1 -3.20 37.37 -12.10
N ASP A 2 -4.50 37.20 -11.86
CA ASP A 2 -5.30 36.14 -12.45
C ASP A 2 -6.01 36.62 -13.73
N ASP A 3 -5.45 36.26 -14.90
CA ASP A 3 -5.95 36.66 -16.24
C ASP A 3 -7.41 36.21 -16.48
N THR A 4 -7.90 35.26 -15.69
CA THR A 4 -9.28 34.77 -15.79
C THR A 4 -10.32 35.82 -15.39
N ALA A 5 -9.97 36.74 -14.48
CA ALA A 5 -10.86 37.82 -14.05
C ALA A 5 -11.04 38.88 -15.16
N GLU A 6 -10.01 39.14 -15.95
CA GLU A 6 -10.03 40.11 -17.04
C GLU A 6 -10.82 39.58 -18.26
N ILE A 7 -10.69 38.28 -18.55
CA ILE A 7 -11.47 37.60 -19.60
C ILE A 7 -12.97 37.63 -19.26
N TYR A 8 -13.34 37.40 -18.00
CA TYR A 8 -14.75 37.41 -17.57
C TYR A 8 -15.38 38.80 -17.64
N GLN A 9 -14.65 39.84 -17.25
CA GLN A 9 -15.10 41.24 -17.38
C GLN A 9 -15.30 41.65 -18.85
N ARG A 10 -14.39 41.22 -19.75
CA ARG A 10 -14.46 41.55 -21.17
C ARG A 10 -15.66 40.89 -21.87
N ALA A 11 -15.93 39.61 -21.56
CA ALA A 11 -17.09 38.89 -22.09
C ALA A 11 -18.42 39.51 -21.63
N LYS A 12 -18.50 39.92 -20.36
CA LYS A 12 -19.68 40.59 -19.81
C LYS A 12 -19.96 41.93 -20.48
N TYR A 13 -18.92 42.69 -20.83
CA TYR A 13 -19.06 44.00 -21.49
C TYR A 13 -19.58 43.89 -22.93
N GLN A 14 -19.13 42.88 -23.68
CA GLN A 14 -19.55 42.65 -25.08
C GLN A 14 -21.01 42.17 -25.19
N ALA A 15 -21.48 41.37 -24.23
CA ALA A 15 -22.87 40.90 -24.20
C ALA A 15 -23.89 42.03 -23.96
N VAL A 16 -23.52 43.05 -23.18
CA VAL A 16 -24.38 44.21 -22.89
C VAL A 16 -24.48 45.14 -24.11
N HIS A 17 -23.42 45.27 -24.91
CA HIS A 17 -23.42 46.17 -26.08
C HIS A 17 -24.13 45.57 -27.31
N SER A 18 -24.18 44.24 -27.43
CA SER A 18 -24.88 43.58 -28.55
C SER A 18 -26.41 43.68 -28.47
N ARG A 19 -26.99 43.91 -27.27
CA ARG A 19 -28.45 44.04 -27.08
C ARG A 19 -29.01 45.43 -27.41
N ASN A 20 -28.16 46.44 -27.55
CA ASN A 20 -28.61 47.81 -27.82
C ASN A 20 -28.50 48.22 -29.31
N SER A 21 -28.11 47.31 -30.21
CA SER A 21 -27.92 47.61 -31.64
C SER A 21 -29.11 47.23 -32.54
N SER A 22 -30.18 46.65 -32.02
CA SER A 22 -31.37 46.30 -32.81
C SER A 22 -32.57 47.15 -32.40
N GLY A 23 -32.44 48.47 -32.55
CA GLY A 23 -33.47 49.45 -32.27
C GLY A 23 -33.91 50.19 -33.53
N PHE A 24 -35.01 49.72 -34.12
CA PHE A 24 -36.11 50.54 -34.67
C PHE A 24 -35.77 51.72 -35.61
N SER A 25 -35.97 51.52 -36.91
CA SER A 25 -36.40 52.56 -37.87
C SER A 25 -37.50 51.93 -38.74
N SER A 26 -38.75 52.12 -38.32
CA SER A 26 -39.67 53.19 -38.76
C SER A 26 -40.44 52.79 -40.03
N LEU A 27 -41.69 52.45 -39.76
CA LEU A 27 -42.82 52.29 -40.64
C LEU A 27 -43.00 53.53 -41.54
N GLU A 28 -42.89 53.38 -42.86
CA GLU A 28 -43.53 54.31 -43.79
C GLU A 28 -44.36 53.53 -44.81
N ASP A 29 -45.64 53.89 -44.82
CA ASP A 29 -46.68 53.51 -45.76
C ASP A 29 -46.29 53.88 -47.20
N GLY A 30 -46.49 52.95 -48.12
CA GLY A 30 -46.29 53.19 -49.55
C GLY A 30 -47.08 52.19 -50.38
N ARG A 31 -48.41 52.40 -50.50
CA ARG A 31 -49.21 51.77 -51.54
C ARG A 31 -48.84 52.37 -52.88
N GLU A 32 -48.23 51.59 -53.76
CA GLU A 32 -48.41 51.80 -55.20
C GLU A 32 -48.76 50.48 -55.88
N CYS A 33 -49.85 50.58 -56.63
CA CYS A 33 -50.50 49.53 -57.38
C CYS A 33 -50.03 49.66 -58.83
N GLU A 34 -49.18 48.75 -59.31
CA GLU A 34 -48.92 48.61 -60.74
C GLU A 34 -49.26 47.20 -61.20
N ARG A 35 -50.30 47.15 -62.05
CA ARG A 35 -50.60 46.02 -62.93
C ARG A 35 -49.49 45.92 -63.97
N SER A 36 -48.81 44.78 -64.06
CA SER A 36 -48.28 44.33 -65.34
C SER A 36 -48.04 42.82 -65.35
N THR A 37 -48.88 42.15 -66.14
CA THR A 37 -48.67 40.89 -66.88
C THR A 37 -47.62 39.88 -66.38
N GLY A 38 -48.12 38.68 -66.04
CA GLY A 38 -47.47 37.43 -66.42
C GLY A 38 -46.71 36.70 -65.32
N LEU A 39 -47.23 35.52 -64.95
CA LEU A 39 -46.66 34.55 -64.01
C LEU A 39 -46.56 35.01 -62.55
N ASN A 40 -47.72 34.99 -61.90
CA ASN A 40 -47.79 34.96 -60.44
C ASN A 40 -47.42 33.54 -59.98
N VAL A 41 -46.12 33.28 -59.78
CA VAL A 41 -45.65 32.08 -59.09
C VAL A 41 -45.95 32.30 -57.61
N CYS A 42 -47.03 31.69 -57.14
CA CYS A 42 -47.32 31.59 -55.72
C CYS A 42 -46.24 30.73 -55.05
N TYR A 43 -45.18 31.36 -54.55
CA TYR A 43 -44.30 30.71 -53.58
C TYR A 43 -45.10 30.57 -52.28
N SER A 44 -45.42 29.33 -51.94
CA SER A 44 -46.12 28.97 -50.71
C SER A 44 -45.36 29.51 -49.51
N THR A 45 -46.02 30.30 -48.68
CA THR A 45 -45.46 30.84 -47.42
C THR A 45 -45.01 29.76 -46.42
N SER A 46 -45.34 28.49 -46.70
CA SER A 46 -44.84 27.30 -46.01
C SER A 46 -43.30 27.16 -46.07
N ASP A 47 -42.66 27.47 -47.20
CA ASP A 47 -41.22 27.21 -47.40
C ASP A 47 -40.33 28.18 -46.59
N LEU A 48 -40.83 29.39 -46.31
CA LEU A 48 -40.12 30.38 -45.49
C LEU A 48 -40.22 30.08 -43.98
N SER A 49 -41.31 29.43 -43.54
CA SER A 49 -41.50 29.03 -42.14
C SER A 49 -40.58 27.87 -41.75
N GLU A 50 -40.35 26.92 -42.66
CA GLU A 50 -39.43 25.80 -42.42
C GLU A 50 -37.97 26.25 -42.38
N LYS A 51 -37.59 27.20 -43.23
CA LYS A 51 -36.24 27.79 -43.21
C LYS A 51 -35.94 28.48 -41.88
N SER A 52 -36.88 29.26 -41.35
CA SER A 52 -36.74 29.92 -40.04
C SER A 52 -36.57 28.92 -38.90
N LYS A 53 -37.33 27.82 -38.88
CA LYS A 53 -37.16 26.76 -37.87
C LYS A 53 -35.81 26.06 -37.96
N HIS A 54 -35.28 25.91 -39.17
CA HIS A 54 -33.96 25.32 -39.39
C HIS A 54 -32.84 26.22 -38.86
N GLU A 55 -32.92 27.53 -39.13
CA GLU A 55 -31.98 28.53 -38.60
C GLU A 55 -31.98 28.56 -37.07
N ASP A 56 -33.15 28.50 -36.42
CA ASP A 56 -33.26 28.41 -34.96
C ASP A 56 -32.63 27.13 -34.40
N THR A 57 -32.82 26.01 -35.10
CA THR A 57 -32.23 24.71 -34.70
C THR A 57 -30.71 24.76 -34.80
N ILE A 58 -30.16 25.35 -35.85
CA ILE A 58 -28.71 25.52 -36.03
C ILE A 58 -28.15 26.39 -34.90
N ALA A 59 -28.79 27.51 -34.57
CA ALA A 59 -28.35 28.39 -33.50
C ALA A 59 -28.35 27.67 -32.13
N ARG A 60 -29.37 26.85 -31.85
CA ARG A 60 -29.43 26.03 -30.63
C ARG A 60 -28.28 25.01 -30.57
N LEU A 61 -28.04 24.27 -31.64
CA LEU A 61 -26.97 23.27 -31.69
C LEU A 61 -25.58 23.90 -31.56
N GLN A 62 -25.37 25.07 -32.15
CA GLN A 62 -24.12 25.82 -31.99
C GLN A 62 -23.90 26.24 -30.53
N PHE A 63 -24.95 26.69 -29.85
CA PHE A 63 -24.87 27.03 -28.42
C PHE A 63 -24.58 25.80 -27.55
N GLU A 64 -25.25 24.67 -27.80
CA GLU A 64 -25.00 23.41 -27.09
C GLU A 64 -23.57 22.90 -27.33
N LEU A 65 -23.08 22.98 -28.56
CA LEU A 65 -21.71 22.60 -28.91
C LEU A 65 -20.68 23.43 -28.13
N GLU A 66 -20.85 24.75 -28.08
CA GLU A 66 -19.94 25.61 -27.30
C GLU A 66 -20.04 25.35 -25.79
N ALA A 67 -21.23 25.06 -25.26
CA ALA A 67 -21.40 24.68 -23.86
C ALA A 67 -20.67 23.36 -23.53
N VAL A 68 -20.74 22.35 -24.41
CA VAL A 68 -20.01 21.09 -24.27
C VAL A 68 -18.51 21.32 -24.36
N LYS A 69 -18.02 22.13 -25.31
CA LYS A 69 -16.60 22.50 -25.39
C LYS A 69 -16.10 23.16 -24.10
N CYS A 70 -16.87 24.08 -23.53
CA CYS A 70 -16.53 24.70 -22.25
C CYS A 70 -16.49 23.69 -21.10
N ARG A 71 -17.44 22.73 -21.06
CA ARG A 71 -17.47 21.67 -20.04
C ARG A 71 -16.25 20.75 -20.18
N ASN A 72 -15.93 20.32 -21.39
CA ASN A 72 -14.76 19.48 -21.66
C ASN A 72 -13.47 20.20 -21.26
N LYS A 73 -13.33 21.49 -21.58
CA LYS A 73 -12.14 22.26 -21.20
C LYS A 73 -11.97 22.36 -19.68
N ARG A 74 -13.08 22.54 -18.95
CA ARG A 74 -13.06 22.55 -17.47
C ARG A 74 -12.61 21.20 -16.92
N MET A 75 -13.15 20.11 -17.46
CA MET A 75 -12.80 18.75 -17.04
C MET A 75 -11.32 18.44 -17.33
N GLU A 76 -10.80 18.84 -18.50
CA GLU A 76 -9.37 18.73 -18.82
C GLU A 76 -8.48 19.47 -17.80
N MET A 77 -8.86 20.70 -17.43
CA MET A 77 -8.12 21.47 -16.42
C MET A 77 -8.17 20.79 -15.04
N GLN A 78 -9.31 20.22 -14.66
CA GLN A 78 -9.45 19.49 -13.41
C GLN A 78 -8.55 18.24 -13.40
N MET A 79 -8.62 17.41 -14.44
CA MET A 79 -7.76 16.22 -14.56
C MET A 79 -6.27 16.59 -14.58
N ALA A 80 -5.89 17.70 -15.22
CA ALA A 80 -4.51 18.17 -15.21
C ALA A 80 -4.06 18.59 -13.79
N SER A 81 -4.93 19.25 -13.03
CA SER A 81 -4.66 19.62 -11.64
C SER A 81 -4.52 18.41 -10.73
N GLU A 82 -5.41 17.42 -10.86
CA GLU A 82 -5.37 16.17 -10.09
C GLU A 82 -4.11 15.36 -10.42
N ARG A 83 -3.72 15.25 -11.70
CA ARG A 83 -2.46 14.62 -12.11
C ARG A 83 -1.24 15.30 -11.48
N GLU A 84 -1.23 16.63 -11.44
CA GLU A 84 -0.13 17.38 -10.81
C GLU A 84 -0.09 17.17 -9.30
N GLN A 85 -1.24 17.06 -8.64
CA GLN A 85 -1.34 16.74 -7.22
C GLN A 85 -0.77 15.35 -6.92
N PHE A 86 -1.22 14.31 -7.65
CA PHE A 86 -0.71 12.96 -7.48
C PHE A 86 0.78 12.86 -7.79
N ARG A 87 1.27 13.59 -8.80
CA ARG A 87 2.71 13.66 -9.10
C ARG A 87 3.52 14.16 -7.90
N LYS A 88 3.05 15.21 -7.23
CA LYS A 88 3.72 15.76 -6.03
C LYS A 88 3.68 14.78 -4.87
N GLU A 89 2.55 14.12 -4.64
CA GLU A 89 2.40 13.13 -3.57
C GLU A 89 3.35 11.94 -3.79
N ILE A 90 3.44 11.43 -5.02
CA ILE A 90 4.40 10.37 -5.39
C ILE A 90 5.84 10.80 -5.08
N GLU A 91 6.21 12.04 -5.36
CA GLU A 91 7.56 12.55 -5.10
C GLU A 91 7.88 12.65 -3.61
N ILE A 92 6.91 13.09 -2.80
CA ILE A 92 7.02 13.11 -1.34
C ILE A 92 7.21 11.68 -0.82
N LEU A 93 6.34 10.75 -1.24
CA LEU A 93 6.41 9.35 -0.82
C LEU A 93 7.73 8.68 -1.21
N LYS A 94 8.25 8.97 -2.41
CA LYS A 94 9.58 8.50 -2.83
C LYS A 94 10.69 9.02 -1.93
N THR A 95 10.65 10.30 -1.58
CA THR A 95 11.66 10.91 -0.72
C THR A 95 11.63 10.27 0.67
N SER A 96 10.44 10.12 1.26
CA SER A 96 10.28 9.45 2.55
C SER A 96 10.71 7.98 2.53
N ALA A 97 10.44 7.25 1.44
CA ALA A 97 10.88 5.86 1.29
C ALA A 97 12.41 5.73 1.32
N ILE A 98 13.13 6.66 0.67
CA ILE A 98 14.60 6.71 0.72
C ILE A 98 15.07 7.00 2.15
N GLU A 99 14.47 7.98 2.84
CA GLU A 99 14.83 8.33 4.22
C GLU A 99 14.63 7.16 5.20
N TYR A 100 13.55 6.39 5.05
CA TYR A 100 13.31 5.19 5.85
C TYR A 100 14.31 4.08 5.56
N GLN A 101 14.68 3.90 4.28
CA GLN A 101 15.69 2.93 3.89
C GLN A 101 17.06 3.26 4.48
N ASP A 102 17.46 4.53 4.47
CA ASP A 102 18.72 4.99 5.07
C ASP A 102 18.74 4.78 6.59
N GLN A 103 17.62 5.06 7.27
CA GLN A 103 17.48 4.78 8.71
C GLN A 103 17.60 3.29 9.03
N LEU A 104 17.01 2.43 8.20
CA LEU A 104 17.09 0.98 8.37
C LEU A 104 18.53 0.49 8.19
N GLN A 105 19.24 0.97 7.17
CA GLN A 105 20.65 0.63 6.96
C GLN A 105 21.52 1.09 8.13
N LYS A 106 21.30 2.29 8.65
CA LYS A 106 22.00 2.78 9.84
C LYS A 106 21.76 1.89 11.06
N LYS A 107 20.51 1.49 11.31
CA LYS A 107 20.17 0.62 12.44
C LYS A 107 20.77 -0.78 12.30
N ASN A 108 20.80 -1.33 11.09
CA ASN A 108 21.49 -2.60 10.83
C ASN A 108 22.99 -2.49 11.13
N HIS A 109 23.63 -1.38 10.74
CA HIS A 109 25.04 -1.17 11.07
C HIS A 109 25.28 -1.06 12.59
N GLU A 110 24.43 -0.33 13.32
CA GLU A 110 24.49 -0.29 14.79
C GLU A 110 24.33 -1.68 15.42
N CYS A 111 23.44 -2.53 14.88
CA CYS A 111 23.29 -3.92 15.32
C CYS A 111 24.55 -4.76 15.06
N ASP A 112 25.19 -4.61 13.90
CA ASP A 112 26.43 -5.31 13.56
C ASP A 112 27.59 -4.90 14.48
N GLU A 113 27.69 -3.61 14.82
CA GLU A 113 28.68 -3.09 15.77
C GLU A 113 28.48 -3.69 17.17
N LEU A 114 27.24 -3.68 17.67
CA LEU A 114 26.91 -4.26 18.97
C LEU A 114 27.14 -5.78 19.01
N LEU A 115 26.83 -6.48 17.92
CA LEU A 115 27.09 -7.92 17.81
C LEU A 115 28.60 -8.20 17.87
N GLY A 116 29.41 -7.36 17.22
CA GLY A 116 30.87 -7.42 17.32
C GLY A 116 31.39 -7.16 18.74
N GLU A 117 30.80 -6.20 19.46
CA GLU A 117 31.15 -5.92 20.85
C GLU A 117 30.78 -7.05 21.80
N ILE A 118 29.59 -7.66 21.64
CA ILE A 118 29.19 -8.85 22.40
C ILE A 118 30.19 -9.98 22.17
N GLY A 119 30.53 -10.29 20.92
CA GLY A 119 31.50 -11.34 20.60
C GLY A 119 32.88 -11.08 21.20
N ARG A 120 33.33 -9.81 21.23
CA ARG A 120 34.59 -9.43 21.90
C ARG A 120 34.52 -9.68 23.42
N LEU A 121 33.44 -9.27 24.06
CA LEU A 121 33.25 -9.43 25.51
C LEU A 121 33.13 -10.90 25.92
N GLU A 122 32.44 -11.72 25.12
CA GLU A 122 32.35 -13.17 25.34
C GLU A 122 33.74 -13.82 25.28
N PHE A 123 34.56 -13.43 24.30
CA PHE A 123 35.93 -13.92 24.18
C PHE A 123 36.81 -13.51 25.38
N GLU A 124 36.74 -12.23 25.80
CA GLU A 124 37.47 -11.73 26.96
C GLU A 124 37.06 -12.46 28.26
N ALA A 125 35.76 -12.70 28.45
CA ALA A 125 35.24 -13.45 29.60
C ALA A 125 35.71 -14.91 29.59
N GLU A 126 35.71 -15.57 28.43
CA GLU A 126 36.20 -16.94 28.29
C GLU A 126 37.71 -17.03 28.56
N GLN A 127 38.48 -16.06 28.05
CA GLN A 127 39.90 -15.95 28.32
C GLN A 127 40.18 -15.82 29.82
N GLU A 128 39.48 -14.92 30.52
CA GLU A 128 39.68 -14.73 31.97
C GLU A 128 39.33 -15.99 32.77
N VAL A 129 38.25 -16.70 32.40
CA VAL A 129 37.89 -17.99 33.02
C VAL A 129 38.99 -19.02 32.80
N ASN A 130 39.58 -19.07 31.59
CA ASN A 130 40.65 -20.01 31.27
C ASN A 130 41.96 -19.67 32.00
N GLU A 131 42.30 -18.40 32.15
CA GLU A 131 43.44 -17.93 32.94
C GLU A 131 43.27 -18.29 34.42
N ARG A 132 42.09 -18.07 35.00
CA ARG A 132 41.77 -18.50 36.38
C ARG A 132 41.88 -20.02 36.55
N LYS A 133 41.43 -20.81 35.57
CA LYS A 133 41.58 -22.29 35.60
C LYS A 133 43.06 -22.69 35.61
N HIS A 134 43.89 -22.06 34.78
CA HIS A 134 45.32 -22.30 34.75
C HIS A 134 45.99 -21.94 36.08
N GLU A 135 45.62 -20.81 36.68
CA GLU A 135 46.13 -20.38 37.99
C GLU A 135 45.81 -21.41 39.09
N VAL A 136 44.56 -21.89 39.14
CA VAL A 136 44.14 -22.94 40.10
C VAL A 136 44.92 -24.24 39.89
N LEU A 137 45.08 -24.69 38.63
CA LEU A 137 45.86 -25.87 38.29
C LEU A 137 47.33 -25.73 38.70
N PHE A 138 47.92 -24.56 38.42
CA PHE A 138 49.30 -24.25 38.80
C PHE A 138 49.46 -24.33 40.32
N GLN A 139 48.60 -23.65 41.09
CA GLN A 139 48.62 -23.72 42.55
C GLN A 139 48.48 -25.15 43.08
N GLN A 140 47.62 -25.97 42.47
CA GLN A 140 47.42 -27.37 42.88
C GLN A 140 48.69 -28.21 42.70
N ILE A 141 49.40 -28.07 41.59
CA ILE A 141 50.65 -28.81 41.31
C ILE A 141 51.74 -28.45 42.33
N PHE A 142 51.93 -27.16 42.62
CA PHE A 142 52.99 -26.73 43.53
C PHE A 142 52.64 -26.90 45.01
N SER A 143 51.35 -26.97 45.37
CA SER A 143 50.92 -27.30 46.73
C SER A 143 51.06 -28.78 47.07
N GLN A 144 51.00 -29.68 46.08
CA GLN A 144 51.21 -31.12 46.28
C GLN A 144 52.69 -31.49 46.44
N ASN A 145 53.61 -30.72 45.84
CA ASN A 145 55.05 -30.99 45.90
C ASN A 145 55.73 -30.59 47.22
N THR A 146 55.08 -29.81 48.09
CA THR A 146 55.61 -29.50 49.44
C THR A 146 55.18 -30.50 50.51
N ALA A 147 54.19 -31.35 50.22
CA ALA A 147 53.71 -32.39 51.14
C ALA A 147 54.53 -33.70 51.09
N GLU A 148 55.27 -33.96 50.01
CA GLU A 148 56.13 -35.15 49.88
C GLU A 148 57.62 -34.92 50.20
N VAL A 149 58.04 -33.69 50.49
CA VAL A 149 59.39 -33.40 51.04
C VAL A 149 59.30 -33.19 52.55
N HIS A 150 58.79 -34.19 53.26
CA HIS A 150 59.02 -34.30 54.69
C HIS A 150 59.36 -35.74 55.07
N MET A 151 60.64 -36.10 54.90
CA MET A 151 61.37 -37.07 55.71
C MET A 151 62.88 -37.01 55.42
N ILE A 152 63.49 -35.81 55.48
CA ILE A 152 64.91 -35.66 55.81
C ILE A 152 65.04 -34.55 56.87
N ASN A 153 65.76 -34.87 57.93
CA ASN A 153 65.82 -34.25 59.25
C ASN A 153 66.04 -32.72 59.32
N PRO A 154 65.63 -32.10 60.46
CA PRO A 154 65.69 -30.68 60.71
C PRO A 154 67.03 -30.27 61.33
N THR A 155 67.67 -29.24 60.80
CA THR A 155 68.56 -28.34 61.55
C THR A 155 68.90 -27.15 60.67
N TYR A 156 68.18 -26.03 60.81
CA TYR A 156 68.78 -24.74 61.11
C TYR A 156 67.67 -23.69 61.37
N THR A 157 67.99 -22.77 62.26
CA THR A 157 67.15 -21.82 62.99
C THR A 157 66.69 -20.58 62.21
N GLU A 158 65.56 -20.04 62.68
CA GLU A 158 65.17 -18.60 62.72
C GLU A 158 64.98 -17.81 61.41
N ARG A 159 63.72 -17.43 61.13
CA ARG A 159 63.27 -16.05 61.40
C ARG A 159 61.74 -15.88 61.32
N ARG A 160 61.30 -15.13 62.31
CA ARG A 160 59.98 -14.57 62.63
C ARG A 160 59.64 -13.39 61.70
N CYS A 161 58.39 -13.35 61.23
CA CYS A 161 57.56 -12.18 60.92
C CYS A 161 56.12 -12.73 60.99
N GLU A 162 55.41 -12.75 62.12
CA GLU A 162 54.83 -11.59 62.82
C GLU A 162 54.33 -10.49 61.88
N LEU A 163 53.08 -10.67 61.48
CA LEU A 163 52.10 -9.59 61.32
C LEU A 163 50.76 -10.13 61.84
N GLU A 164 50.65 -10.22 63.16
CA GLU A 164 49.39 -9.97 63.84
C GLU A 164 49.15 -8.45 63.79
N SER A 165 47.96 -8.01 63.37
CA SER A 165 47.37 -6.80 63.92
C SER A 165 45.86 -6.83 63.73
N GLU A 166 45.22 -7.08 64.85
CA GLU A 166 43.82 -6.93 65.23
C GLU A 166 43.15 -5.63 64.72
N CYS A 167 41.85 -5.66 64.39
CA CYS A 167 40.85 -4.77 65.00
C CYS A 167 39.39 -5.20 64.69
N SER A 168 38.80 -5.77 65.72
CA SER A 168 37.41 -5.82 66.18
C SER A 168 36.34 -4.82 65.65
N VAL A 169 35.10 -5.37 65.59
CA VAL A 169 33.82 -4.85 66.12
C VAL A 169 32.80 -4.17 65.17
N SER A 170 31.60 -4.75 65.23
CA SER A 170 30.27 -4.44 64.68
C SER A 170 29.66 -3.09 65.06
N THR A 171 28.67 -2.62 64.28
CA THR A 171 27.32 -2.13 64.72
C THR A 171 26.47 -1.76 63.48
N GLU A 172 25.43 -2.52 63.12
CA GLU A 172 23.99 -2.28 63.42
C GLU A 172 23.49 -0.86 63.05
N GLN A 173 22.90 -0.67 61.84
CA GLN A 173 21.44 -0.50 61.51
C GLN A 173 20.82 0.87 61.92
N PRO A 174 19.60 1.36 61.50
CA PRO A 174 18.43 0.72 60.82
C PRO A 174 17.53 1.64 59.86
N ILE A 175 16.37 1.11 59.38
CA ILE A 175 15.04 1.75 59.03
C ILE A 175 14.91 2.54 57.68
N ASP A 176 13.89 2.48 56.79
CA ASP A 176 12.61 1.73 56.60
C ASP A 176 12.07 1.92 55.15
N THR A 177 11.20 0.97 54.71
CA THR A 177 10.01 1.10 53.79
C THR A 177 10.23 1.52 52.32
N VAL A 178 9.55 0.97 51.29
CA VAL A 178 8.16 0.47 51.16
C VAL A 178 8.01 -0.49 49.95
N GLU A 179 7.03 -1.38 50.07
CA GLU A 179 6.13 -1.95 49.04
C GLU A 179 6.57 -3.02 48.03
N THR A 180 6.08 -4.21 48.36
CA THR A 180 5.80 -5.39 47.54
C THR A 180 4.52 -5.21 46.72
N LEU A 181 4.54 -5.53 45.42
CA LEU A 181 3.43 -6.04 44.62
C LEU A 181 4.06 -6.88 43.48
N ALA A 182 4.17 -8.18 43.70
CA ALA A 182 3.28 -9.21 43.14
C ALA A 182 3.63 -9.58 41.68
N SER A 183 4.18 -10.79 41.51
CA SER A 183 3.71 -11.66 40.44
C SER A 183 3.84 -13.10 40.91
N ALA A 184 2.68 -13.70 41.15
CA ALA A 184 2.53 -15.11 41.42
C ALA A 184 2.80 -15.90 40.13
N THR A 185 3.60 -16.94 40.28
CA THR A 185 3.58 -18.13 39.46
C THR A 185 2.21 -18.79 39.57
N ASP A 186 1.60 -19.15 38.44
CA ASP A 186 0.76 -20.33 38.37
C ASP A 186 1.28 -21.23 37.25
N GLU A 187 1.38 -22.50 37.62
CA GLU A 187 1.88 -23.63 36.85
C GLU A 187 0.94 -23.97 35.70
N GLU A 188 1.50 -24.26 34.51
CA GLU A 188 1.04 -25.43 33.74
C GLU A 188 2.09 -25.85 32.70
N ASN A 189 2.75 -26.97 33.03
CA ASN A 189 2.87 -28.15 32.16
C ASN A 189 3.34 -27.93 30.71
N VAL A 190 4.65 -28.07 30.43
CA VAL A 190 5.13 -28.38 29.08
C VAL A 190 6.24 -29.43 29.13
N ASP A 191 6.00 -30.49 28.35
CA ASP A 191 6.82 -31.66 28.13
C ASP A 191 8.33 -31.37 27.93
N VAL A 192 9.13 -32.28 28.47
CA VAL A 192 10.57 -32.40 28.21
C VAL A 192 10.78 -32.73 26.73
N VAL A 193 11.01 -31.71 25.91
CA VAL A 193 11.55 -31.86 24.56
C VAL A 193 13.07 -31.76 24.64
N THR A 194 13.73 -32.91 24.53
CA THR A 194 15.17 -33.02 24.32
C THR A 194 15.55 -32.32 23.01
N ILE A 195 16.09 -31.11 23.08
CA ILE A 195 16.66 -30.42 21.93
C ILE A 195 18.07 -30.99 21.68
N ILE A 196 18.17 -31.83 20.66
CA ILE A 196 19.44 -32.27 20.08
C ILE A 196 20.02 -31.09 19.29
N PRO A 197 21.28 -30.67 19.51
CA PRO A 197 21.89 -29.60 18.72
C PRO A 197 22.06 -30.04 17.26
N PRO A 198 21.80 -29.16 16.28
CA PRO A 198 21.97 -29.48 14.87
C PRO A 198 23.46 -29.66 14.56
N GLN A 199 23.78 -30.82 13.97
CA GLN A 199 25.09 -31.09 13.37
C GLN A 199 25.28 -30.18 12.17
N ILE A 200 26.22 -29.24 12.27
CA ILE A 200 26.69 -28.42 11.16
C ILE A 200 27.69 -29.27 10.39
N GLU A 201 27.30 -29.78 9.21
CA GLU A 201 28.26 -30.34 8.27
C GLU A 201 29.00 -29.21 7.51
N PRO A 202 30.32 -29.33 7.29
CA PRO A 202 31.10 -28.31 6.60
C PRO A 202 30.83 -28.39 5.08
N TYR A 203 30.13 -27.39 4.55
CA TYR A 203 29.95 -27.22 3.11
C TYR A 203 31.26 -26.75 2.48
N SER A 204 32.04 -27.70 1.94
CA SER A 204 33.13 -27.44 1.00
C SER A 204 32.56 -27.45 -0.42
N GLY A 205 32.43 -26.27 -1.03
CA GLY A 205 31.87 -26.11 -2.36
C GLY A 205 32.42 -24.88 -3.05
N HIS A 206 33.69 -24.97 -3.46
CA HIS A 206 34.36 -24.01 -4.31
C HIS A 206 33.76 -24.09 -5.73
N MET A 207 33.01 -23.07 -6.16
CA MET A 207 32.70 -22.85 -7.57
C MET A 207 33.01 -21.40 -7.93
N HIS A 208 34.03 -21.25 -8.78
CA HIS A 208 34.28 -20.05 -9.56
C HIS A 208 33.06 -19.76 -10.45
N GLU A 209 32.37 -18.65 -10.22
CA GLU A 209 31.44 -18.11 -11.21
C GLU A 209 32.07 -16.88 -11.86
N GLN A 210 32.41 -17.04 -13.13
CA GLN A 210 32.95 -16.01 -14.00
C GLN A 210 31.93 -14.90 -14.19
N ILE A 211 32.29 -13.70 -13.74
CA ILE A 211 31.57 -12.46 -14.06
C ILE A 211 31.70 -12.23 -15.58
N SER A 212 30.62 -12.45 -16.32
CA SER A 212 30.48 -11.94 -17.68
C SER A 212 29.93 -10.50 -17.64
N PRO A 213 30.40 -9.57 -18.50
CA PRO A 213 29.97 -8.18 -18.45
C PRO A 213 28.57 -8.02 -19.07
N LEU A 214 27.75 -7.19 -18.44
CA LEU A 214 26.48 -6.71 -18.99
C LEU A 214 26.71 -5.99 -20.35
N PRO A 215 25.86 -6.22 -21.37
CA PRO A 215 25.89 -5.44 -22.59
C PRO A 215 25.25 -4.05 -22.35
N PRO A 216 25.68 -3.01 -23.08
CA PRO A 216 25.10 -1.67 -22.96
C PRO A 216 23.67 -1.67 -23.49
N GLN A 217 22.74 -1.15 -22.70
CA GLN A 217 21.38 -0.90 -23.17
C GLN A 217 21.39 0.31 -24.11
N ASN A 218 21.12 0.02 -25.38
CA ASN A 218 20.86 1.00 -26.42
C ASN A 218 19.50 1.67 -26.16
N GLU A 219 19.52 2.97 -25.91
CA GLU A 219 18.37 3.85 -26.07
C GLU A 219 18.05 4.00 -27.57
N ALA A 220 17.06 3.27 -28.08
CA ALA A 220 16.35 3.64 -29.32
C ALA A 220 15.22 2.64 -29.64
N TYR A 221 13.99 2.94 -29.21
CA TYR A 221 12.76 2.62 -29.95
C TYR A 221 11.70 3.66 -29.54
N SER A 222 11.57 4.74 -30.31
CA SER A 222 10.66 4.86 -31.47
C SER A 222 9.18 4.89 -31.08
N ASN A 223 8.66 6.12 -31.07
CA ASN A 223 7.27 6.47 -31.24
C ASN A 223 6.65 5.68 -32.40
N MET A 224 5.62 4.90 -32.14
CA MET A 224 4.67 4.49 -33.18
C MET A 224 3.25 4.91 -32.78
N ALA A 225 2.61 5.49 -33.79
CA ALA A 225 1.32 6.15 -33.82
C ALA A 225 0.18 5.33 -33.19
N LEU A 226 -0.69 6.03 -32.45
CA LEU A 226 -2.05 5.58 -32.20
C LEU A 226 -2.88 5.93 -33.44
N ASP A 227 -3.28 4.88 -34.15
CA ASP A 227 -4.25 4.90 -35.23
C ASP A 227 -5.65 4.86 -34.60
N ASP A 228 -6.45 5.87 -34.96
CA ASP A 228 -7.75 6.18 -34.37
C ASP A 228 -8.82 5.47 -35.20
N SER A 229 -9.19 4.26 -34.78
CA SER A 229 -10.28 3.48 -35.39
C SER A 229 -11.47 3.46 -34.45
N ASN A 230 -12.35 4.46 -34.63
CA ASN A 230 -13.70 4.50 -34.07
C ASN A 230 -14.56 3.42 -34.76
N ASP A 231 -14.79 2.31 -34.07
CA ASP A 231 -15.90 1.41 -34.38
C ASP A 231 -17.15 1.88 -33.63
N GLU A 232 -18.03 2.55 -34.38
CA GLU A 232 -19.46 2.65 -34.06
C GLU A 232 -20.08 1.26 -34.20
N GLN A 233 -20.66 0.72 -33.11
CA GLN A 233 -21.79 -0.19 -33.23
C GLN A 233 -22.58 -0.36 -31.93
N GLN A 234 -23.90 -0.22 -32.10
CA GLN A 234 -25.01 -0.86 -31.36
C GLN A 234 -25.15 -0.45 -29.87
N GLY A 235 -26.21 0.22 -29.44
CA GLY A 235 -27.60 0.04 -29.85
C GLY A 235 -28.17 -1.17 -29.14
N ASP A 236 -28.59 -1.00 -27.88
CA ASP A 236 -29.59 -1.86 -27.27
C ASP A 236 -30.37 -1.11 -26.18
N CYS A 237 -31.69 -1.26 -26.31
CA CYS A 237 -32.72 -0.71 -25.46
C CYS A 237 -32.77 -1.53 -24.15
N PHE A 238 -32.74 -0.85 -23.00
CA PHE A 238 -33.33 -1.40 -21.79
C PHE A 238 -34.36 -0.43 -21.23
N ASP A 239 -35.61 -0.77 -21.50
CA ASP A 239 -36.74 -0.48 -20.61
C ASP A 239 -36.38 -0.95 -19.20
N ASN A 240 -36.52 -0.08 -18.20
CA ASN A 240 -36.87 -0.49 -16.85
C ASN A 240 -37.70 0.63 -16.20
N ASN A 241 -39.01 0.42 -16.30
CA ASN A 241 -39.99 0.90 -15.35
C ASN A 241 -39.70 0.22 -14.00
N GLU A 242 -39.44 0.97 -12.94
CA GLU A 242 -39.75 0.46 -11.60
C GLU A 242 -40.28 1.57 -10.69
N MET A 243 -41.47 1.28 -10.19
CA MET A 243 -42.30 2.07 -9.31
C MET A 243 -41.61 2.34 -7.97
N GLU A 244 -41.76 3.57 -7.49
CA GLU A 244 -41.65 3.90 -6.08
C GLU A 244 -42.66 3.07 -5.27
N THR A 245 -42.16 2.12 -4.47
CA THR A 245 -42.86 1.67 -3.26
C THR A 245 -41.86 1.29 -2.16
N ASN A 246 -41.81 2.11 -1.10
CA ASN A 246 -41.54 1.78 0.30
C ASN A 246 -40.49 0.70 0.63
N GLY A 247 -39.34 1.10 1.18
CA GLY A 247 -38.36 0.16 1.75
C GLY A 247 -37.18 0.80 2.48
N GLU A 248 -37.42 1.51 3.59
CA GLU A 248 -36.38 2.09 4.48
C GLU A 248 -35.53 1.03 5.23
N MET A 249 -35.54 -0.24 4.81
CA MET A 249 -34.66 -1.31 5.33
C MET A 249 -33.72 -1.92 4.28
N ALA A 250 -33.76 -1.48 3.02
CA ALA A 250 -32.91 -2.04 1.95
C ALA A 250 -31.52 -1.39 1.85
N SER A 251 -31.26 -0.28 2.55
CA SER A 251 -30.02 0.49 2.40
C SER A 251 -28.79 -0.17 3.02
N SER A 252 -28.94 -0.98 4.07
CA SER A 252 -27.81 -1.66 4.72
C SER A 252 -27.30 -2.87 3.92
N SER A 253 -28.20 -3.65 3.33
CA SER A 253 -27.82 -4.82 2.52
C SER A 253 -27.12 -4.42 1.23
N ALA A 254 -27.62 -3.39 0.53
CA ALA A 254 -27.04 -2.92 -0.71
C ALA A 254 -25.64 -2.30 -0.52
N ASN A 255 -25.41 -1.66 0.63
CA ASN A 255 -24.09 -1.11 0.97
C ASN A 255 -23.08 -2.22 1.26
N ASN A 256 -23.47 -3.28 1.99
CA ASN A 256 -22.60 -4.41 2.27
C ASN A 256 -22.20 -5.16 1.00
N ASP A 257 -23.13 -5.37 0.07
CA ASP A 257 -22.84 -6.02 -1.22
C ASP A 257 -21.86 -5.21 -2.06
N ARG A 258 -21.98 -3.87 -2.03
CA ARG A 258 -21.07 -2.98 -2.74
C ARG A 258 -19.68 -2.98 -2.12
N SER A 259 -19.57 -2.89 -0.79
CA SER A 259 -18.29 -2.95 -0.09
C SER A 259 -17.61 -4.30 -0.26
N TYR A 260 -18.38 -5.40 -0.28
CA TYR A 260 -17.88 -6.74 -0.53
C TYR A 260 -17.25 -6.87 -1.92
N ARG A 261 -17.90 -6.35 -2.96
CA ARG A 261 -17.33 -6.37 -4.33
C ARG A 261 -16.03 -5.57 -4.42
N HIS A 262 -15.97 -4.39 -3.80
CA HIS A 262 -14.73 -3.61 -3.76
C HIS A 262 -13.61 -4.35 -3.01
N LEU A 263 -13.94 -5.06 -1.92
CA LEU A 263 -12.98 -5.89 -1.20
C LEU A 263 -12.39 -6.98 -2.12
N LEU A 264 -13.24 -7.73 -2.83
CA LEU A 264 -12.77 -8.78 -3.74
C LEU A 264 -11.90 -8.21 -4.88
N GLU A 265 -12.30 -7.07 -5.44
CA GLU A 265 -11.53 -6.39 -6.48
C GLU A 265 -10.18 -5.89 -5.95
N PHE A 266 -10.17 -5.29 -4.76
CA PHE A 266 -8.95 -4.86 -4.09
C PHE A 266 -8.00 -6.04 -3.83
N ILE A 267 -8.53 -7.16 -3.32
CA ILE A 267 -7.75 -8.38 -3.11
C ILE A 267 -7.16 -8.84 -4.44
N ALA A 268 -7.97 -8.91 -5.50
CA ALA A 268 -7.52 -9.36 -6.82
C ALA A 268 -6.36 -8.51 -7.37
N GLN A 269 -6.42 -7.19 -7.18
CA GLN A 269 -5.38 -6.25 -7.61
C GLN A 269 -4.12 -6.28 -6.72
N SER A 270 -4.25 -6.76 -5.49
CA SER A 270 -3.17 -6.77 -4.48
C SER A 270 -2.39 -8.10 -4.42
N LEU A 271 -2.76 -9.11 -5.21
CA LEU A 271 -2.03 -10.37 -5.28
C LEU A 271 -0.75 -10.24 -6.11
N LEU A 272 0.35 -10.76 -5.56
CA LEU A 272 1.58 -10.94 -6.32
C LEU A 272 1.44 -12.17 -7.23
N PHE A 273 2.28 -12.26 -8.26
CA PHE A 273 2.25 -13.38 -9.21
C PHE A 273 2.29 -14.75 -8.51
N ASP A 274 3.16 -14.90 -7.50
CA ASP A 274 3.28 -16.15 -6.74
C ASP A 274 2.01 -16.47 -5.92
N ASP A 275 1.32 -15.45 -5.42
CA ASP A 275 0.08 -15.63 -4.66
C ASP A 275 -1.07 -16.01 -5.58
N VAL A 276 -1.11 -15.46 -6.80
CA VAL A 276 -2.06 -15.86 -7.84
C VAL A 276 -1.93 -17.35 -8.16
N VAL A 277 -0.70 -17.85 -8.34
CA VAL A 277 -0.45 -19.27 -8.62
C VAL A 277 -0.93 -20.14 -7.45
N LYS A 278 -0.65 -19.75 -6.21
CA LYS A 278 -1.09 -20.46 -5.01
C LYS A 278 -2.62 -20.44 -4.84
N LEU A 279 -3.27 -19.30 -5.10
CA LEU A 279 -4.72 -19.17 -5.00
C LEU A 279 -5.41 -20.07 -6.02
N LYS A 280 -4.93 -20.06 -7.26
CA LYS A 280 -5.40 -20.93 -8.33
C LYS A 280 -5.25 -22.42 -7.98
N ASP A 281 -4.05 -22.81 -7.56
CA ASP A 281 -3.77 -24.18 -7.14
C ASP A 281 -4.64 -24.62 -5.95
N TRP A 282 -4.84 -23.74 -4.97
CA TRP A 282 -5.72 -23.98 -3.83
C TRP A 282 -7.19 -24.12 -4.25
N ALA A 283 -7.70 -23.21 -5.08
CA ALA A 283 -9.08 -23.23 -5.57
C ALA A 283 -9.37 -24.47 -6.41
N SER A 284 -8.42 -24.85 -7.29
CA SER A 284 -8.52 -26.04 -8.12
C SER A 284 -8.49 -27.32 -7.28
N LYS A 285 -7.54 -27.43 -6.33
CA LYS A 285 -7.41 -28.62 -5.47
C LYS A 285 -8.59 -28.83 -4.53
N ARG A 286 -9.12 -27.75 -3.96
CA ARG A 286 -10.12 -27.84 -2.88
C ARG A 286 -11.56 -27.75 -3.38
N PHE A 287 -11.80 -27.00 -4.45
CA PHE A 287 -13.15 -26.71 -4.95
C PHE A 287 -13.37 -27.09 -6.42
N SER A 288 -12.36 -27.69 -7.09
CA SER A 288 -12.43 -28.10 -8.50
C SER A 288 -12.74 -26.93 -9.45
N ILE A 289 -12.28 -25.72 -9.12
CA ILE A 289 -12.40 -24.53 -9.98
C ILE A 289 -11.27 -24.57 -11.04
N ASP A 290 -11.62 -24.31 -12.30
CA ASP A 290 -10.68 -24.37 -13.42
C ASP A 290 -9.61 -23.28 -13.33
N ASN A 291 -8.36 -23.64 -13.63
CA ASN A 291 -7.18 -22.77 -13.45
C ASN A 291 -7.03 -21.66 -14.51
N SER A 292 -7.91 -21.63 -15.51
CA SER A 292 -7.70 -20.87 -16.75
C SER A 292 -8.17 -19.41 -16.72
N GLU A 293 -8.82 -18.96 -15.65
CA GLU A 293 -9.46 -17.63 -15.64
C GLU A 293 -8.72 -16.63 -14.74
N ASN A 294 -8.98 -15.34 -14.94
CA ASN A 294 -8.33 -14.27 -14.21
C ASN A 294 -8.54 -14.44 -12.68
N VAL A 295 -7.71 -13.80 -11.85
CA VAL A 295 -7.86 -13.85 -10.37
C VAL A 295 -9.28 -13.44 -9.95
N ALA A 296 -9.79 -12.38 -10.58
CA ALA A 296 -11.15 -11.89 -10.35
C ALA A 296 -12.21 -12.97 -10.64
N ASP A 297 -12.01 -13.76 -11.70
CA ASP A 297 -12.93 -14.83 -12.09
C ASP A 297 -12.88 -15.99 -11.10
N VAL A 298 -11.69 -16.32 -10.57
CA VAL A 298 -11.53 -17.33 -9.51
C VAL A 298 -12.26 -16.90 -8.24
N LEU A 299 -12.11 -15.64 -7.81
CA LEU A 299 -12.82 -15.10 -6.65
C LEU A 299 -14.34 -15.06 -6.87
N LEU A 300 -14.77 -14.71 -8.09
CA LEU A 300 -16.19 -14.70 -8.45
C LEU A 300 -16.78 -16.12 -8.44
N HIS A 301 -16.04 -17.13 -8.93
CA HIS A 301 -16.48 -18.53 -8.87
C HIS A 301 -16.54 -19.05 -7.44
N LEU A 302 -15.61 -18.64 -6.56
CA LEU A 302 -15.67 -18.97 -5.14
C LEU A 302 -16.93 -18.39 -4.47
N ASP A 303 -17.34 -17.17 -4.84
CA ASP A 303 -18.57 -16.55 -4.37
C ASP A 303 -19.82 -17.28 -4.91
N GLN A 304 -19.85 -17.55 -6.22
CA GLN A 304 -20.96 -18.27 -6.86
C GLN A 304 -21.16 -19.69 -6.32
N THR A 305 -20.08 -20.36 -5.92
CA THR A 305 -20.12 -21.69 -5.30
C THR A 305 -20.46 -21.65 -3.80
N GLY A 306 -20.56 -20.45 -3.22
CA GLY A 306 -20.87 -20.24 -1.80
C GLY A 306 -19.72 -20.56 -0.85
N VAL A 307 -18.49 -20.74 -1.38
CA VAL A 307 -17.29 -20.96 -0.57
C VAL A 307 -16.93 -19.71 0.21
N ILE A 308 -17.04 -18.56 -0.45
CA ILE A 308 -16.90 -17.24 0.16
C ILE A 308 -18.22 -16.49 -0.01
N HIS A 309 -18.53 -15.58 0.90
CA HIS A 309 -19.65 -14.65 0.77
C HIS A 309 -19.46 -13.45 1.70
N ALA A 310 -20.25 -12.39 1.52
CA ALA A 310 -20.12 -11.15 2.31
C ALA A 310 -20.19 -11.35 3.84
N SER A 311 -20.87 -12.39 4.35
CA SER A 311 -20.90 -12.70 5.78
C SER A 311 -19.95 -13.81 6.23
N ASN A 312 -19.18 -14.42 5.32
CA ASN A 312 -18.19 -15.43 5.67
C ASN A 312 -17.04 -15.44 4.65
N LEU A 313 -15.89 -14.95 5.11
CA LEU A 313 -14.65 -14.97 4.36
C LEU A 313 -13.60 -15.87 5.01
N ASN A 314 -14.00 -16.76 5.92
CA ASN A 314 -13.08 -17.56 6.72
C ASN A 314 -12.19 -18.44 5.83
N GLU A 315 -12.75 -19.08 4.80
CA GLU A 315 -11.96 -19.92 3.90
C GLU A 315 -10.90 -19.13 3.11
N LEU A 316 -11.24 -17.90 2.71
CA LEU A 316 -10.31 -17.00 2.02
C LEU A 316 -9.26 -16.43 2.98
N ARG A 317 -9.67 -16.10 4.20
CA ARG A 317 -8.82 -15.66 5.30
C ARG A 317 -7.79 -16.71 5.66
N ASP A 318 -8.22 -17.95 5.90
CA ASP A 318 -7.38 -19.10 6.24
C ASP A 318 -6.37 -19.39 5.12
N PHE A 319 -6.80 -19.25 3.85
CA PHE A 319 -5.90 -19.34 2.71
C PHE A 319 -4.80 -18.26 2.77
N PHE A 320 -5.16 -16.98 2.96
CA PHE A 320 -4.17 -15.90 3.04
C PHE A 320 -3.24 -16.02 4.23
N GLU A 321 -3.74 -16.52 5.36
CA GLU A 321 -2.94 -16.85 6.54
C GLU A 321 -1.93 -17.96 6.20
N SER A 322 -2.34 -19.01 5.48
CA SER A 322 -1.46 -20.12 5.07
C SER A 322 -0.31 -19.69 4.15
N ILE A 323 -0.53 -18.67 3.31
CA ILE A 323 0.51 -18.11 2.42
C ILE A 323 1.25 -16.91 3.03
N LYS A 324 0.99 -16.59 4.31
CA LYS A 324 1.60 -15.49 5.07
C LYS A 324 1.34 -14.09 4.53
N ARG A 325 0.21 -13.87 3.84
CA ARG A 325 -0.27 -12.54 3.41
C ARG A 325 -1.08 -11.86 4.52
N VAL A 326 -0.38 -11.48 5.59
CA VAL A 326 -0.96 -10.87 6.81
C VAL A 326 -1.71 -9.56 6.50
N ASP A 327 -1.25 -8.83 5.49
CA ASP A 327 -1.88 -7.62 4.98
C ASP A 327 -3.31 -7.88 4.47
N LEU A 328 -3.53 -8.95 3.71
CA LEU A 328 -4.85 -9.30 3.19
C LEU A 328 -5.75 -9.91 4.26
N VAL A 329 -5.18 -10.67 5.21
CA VAL A 329 -5.90 -11.17 6.39
C VAL A 329 -6.46 -10.00 7.19
N TYR A 330 -5.64 -8.98 7.46
CA TYR A 330 -6.06 -7.79 8.18
C TYR A 330 -7.21 -7.06 7.48
N ILE A 331 -7.15 -6.92 6.15
CA ILE A 331 -8.20 -6.24 5.38
C ILE A 331 -9.52 -7.02 5.40
N ILE A 332 -9.47 -8.35 5.33
CA ILE A 332 -10.65 -9.20 5.49
C ILE A 332 -11.24 -9.05 6.90
N ASP A 333 -10.38 -9.03 7.93
CA ASP A 333 -10.82 -8.85 9.31
C ASP A 333 -11.50 -7.47 9.50
N GLU A 334 -10.93 -6.37 8.99
CA GLU A 334 -11.58 -5.04 9.03
C GLU A 334 -12.95 -5.03 8.34
N PHE A 335 -13.10 -5.74 7.22
CA PHE A 335 -14.39 -5.90 6.55
C PHE A 335 -15.41 -6.67 7.39
N LEU A 336 -15.02 -7.79 7.99
CA LEU A 336 -15.91 -8.60 8.83
C LEU A 336 -16.35 -7.85 10.10
N HIS A 337 -15.53 -6.93 10.61
CA HIS A 337 -15.88 -6.07 11.74
C HIS A 337 -16.73 -4.85 11.35
N GLY A 338 -16.97 -4.62 10.05
CA GLY A 338 -17.75 -3.47 9.55
C GLY A 338 -16.99 -2.14 9.55
N ASN A 339 -15.66 -2.18 9.66
CA ASN A 339 -14.80 -1.00 9.65
C ASN A 339 -14.26 -0.65 8.25
N TYR A 340 -14.58 -1.47 7.24
CA TYR A 340 -14.14 -1.28 5.87
C TYR A 340 -14.97 -0.20 5.18
N ILE A 341 -14.36 0.96 4.95
CA ILE A 341 -14.98 2.17 4.37
C ILE A 341 -14.66 2.29 2.89
#